data_AF-A0A4Q6J6X8-F1
#
_entry.id   AF-A0A4Q6J6X8-F1
#
_cell.length_a   1.000
_cell.length_b   1.000
_cell.length_c   1.000
_cell.angle_alpha   90.00
_cell.angle_beta   90.00
_cell.angle_gamma   90.00
#
_symmetry.space_group_name_H-M   'P 1'
#
loop_
_entity.id
_entity.type
_entity.pdbx_description
1 polymer ?
#
loop_
_entity_poly.entity_id
_entity_poly.type
_entity_poly.pdbx_seq_one_letter_code
_entity_poly.pdbx_strand_id
1 'polypeptide(L)'
;MLNAIVMHSPITFTQKVRGNEFTLKRLENGEWEMTVMNASVKAYRNGFAVPKVFPSLKEVEANYKSWRGFSLIVDSLAESYNEGVA
;
A
#
# COMPACT_ATOMS: atom_id res chain seq x y z
N MET A 1 9.38 3.64 -17.11
CA MET A 1 9.81 3.72 -15.69
C MET A 1 9.18 2.56 -14.95
N LEU A 2 9.98 1.75 -14.24
CA LEU A 2 9.44 0.76 -13.32
C LEU A 2 8.71 1.48 -12.20
N ASN A 3 7.46 1.12 -11.95
CA ASN A 3 6.69 1.67 -10.84
C ASN A 3 7.15 0.99 -9.55
N ALA A 4 8.23 1.48 -8.97
CA ALA A 4 8.78 0.93 -7.73
C ALA A 4 7.80 1.16 -6.57
N ILE A 5 7.63 0.13 -5.73
CA ILE A 5 7.02 0.27 -4.42
C ILE A 5 8.13 0.76 -3.48
N VAL A 6 7.85 1.84 -2.75
CA VAL A 6 8.76 2.43 -1.76
C VAL A 6 8.22 2.09 -0.38
N MET A 7 9.05 1.47 0.46
CA MET A 7 8.76 1.20 1.86
C MET A 7 9.22 2.38 2.72
N HIS A 8 8.31 2.97 3.50
CA HIS A 8 8.65 4.02 4.48
C HIS A 8 8.81 3.43 5.88
N SER A 9 8.06 2.38 6.18
CA SER A 9 8.17 1.56 7.38
C SER A 9 7.66 0.14 7.07
N PRO A 10 7.85 -0.85 7.96
CA PRO A 10 7.35 -2.22 7.75
C PRO A 10 5.83 -2.32 7.55
N ILE A 11 5.09 -1.25 7.84
CA ILE A 11 3.63 -1.20 7.74
C ILE A 11 3.13 -0.10 6.79
N THR A 12 4.01 0.69 6.17
CA THR A 12 3.62 1.81 5.30
C THR A 12 4.42 1.82 4.01
N PHE A 13 3.70 1.77 2.89
CA PHE A 13 4.25 1.63 1.55
C PHE A 13 3.59 2.63 0.59
N THR A 14 4.34 3.09 -0.40
CA THR A 14 3.80 3.95 -1.45
C THR A 14 4.19 3.47 -2.84
N GLN A 15 3.32 3.70 -3.82
CA GLN A 15 3.59 3.37 -5.21
C GLN A 15 3.06 4.49 -6.12
N LYS A 16 3.81 4.87 -7.15
CA LYS A 16 3.32 5.80 -8.19
C LYS A 16 3.13 5.04 -9.50
N VAL A 17 1.91 5.07 -10.04
CA VAL A 17 1.54 4.36 -11.27
C VAL A 17 0.61 5.23 -12.10
N ARG A 18 0.99 5.51 -13.35
CA ARG A 18 0.14 6.19 -14.34
C ARG A 18 -0.51 7.49 -13.80
N GLY A 19 0.28 8.30 -13.09
CA GLY A 19 -0.19 9.58 -12.52
C GLY A 19 -1.02 9.46 -11.24
N ASN A 20 -1.24 8.24 -10.73
CA ASN A 20 -1.84 7.99 -9.43
C ASN A 20 -0.75 7.69 -8.41
N GLU A 21 -0.95 8.19 -7.19
CA GLU A 21 -0.11 7.91 -6.03
C GLU A 21 -0.92 7.10 -5.02
N PHE A 22 -0.42 5.92 -4.70
CA PHE A 22 -1.02 4.95 -3.79
C PHE A 22 -0.25 4.96 -2.48
N THR A 23 -0.96 4.99 -1.37
CA THR A 23 -0.41 4.80 -0.03
C THR A 23 -1.14 3.64 0.62
N LEU A 24 -0.40 2.59 0.96
CA LEU A 24 -0.88 1.41 1.65
C LEU A 24 -0.33 1.41 3.08
N LYS A 25 -1.20 1.29 4.07
CA LYS A 25 -0.85 1.29 5.49
C LYS A 25 -1.52 0.13 6.21
N ARG A 26 -0.80 -0.56 7.10
CA ARG A 26 -1.41 -1.51 8.05
C ARG A 26 -1.94 -0.77 9.26
N LEU A 27 -3.18 -1.05 9.64
CA LEU A 27 -3.86 -0.52 10.81
C LEU A 27 -3.56 -1.40 12.04
N GLU A 28 -3.79 -0.84 13.22
CA GLU A 28 -3.54 -1.53 14.51
C GLU A 28 -4.43 -2.77 14.69
N ASN A 29 -5.63 -2.77 14.13
CA ASN A 29 -6.54 -3.91 14.11
C ASN A 29 -6.14 -5.00 13.10
N GLY A 30 -5.03 -4.84 12.39
CA GLY A 30 -4.51 -5.80 11.41
C GLY A 30 -5.02 -5.60 9.98
N GLU A 31 -6.01 -4.72 9.77
CA GLU A 31 -6.52 -4.40 8.44
C GLU A 31 -5.55 -3.52 7.65
N TRP A 32 -5.82 -3.35 6.36
CA TRP A 32 -5.02 -2.59 5.41
C TRP A 32 -5.83 -1.43 4.86
N GLU A 33 -5.28 -0.23 4.98
CA GLU A 33 -5.84 0.99 4.45
C GLU A 33 -5.11 1.37 3.15
N MET A 34 -5.86 1.52 2.06
CA MET A 34 -5.36 2.07 0.80
C MET A 34 -5.95 3.46 0.56
N THR A 35 -5.06 4.42 0.35
CA THR A 35 -5.40 5.77 -0.09
C THR A 35 -4.88 5.99 -1.50
N VAL A 36 -5.71 6.56 -2.38
CA VAL A 36 -5.33 6.83 -3.79
C VAL A 36 -5.50 8.30 -4.11
N MET A 37 -4.38 8.95 -4.39
CA MET A 37 -4.32 10.33 -4.85
C MET A 37 -4.23 10.37 -6.37
N ASN A 38 -5.27 10.90 -7.02
CA ASN A 38 -5.31 11.08 -8.47
C ASN A 38 -5.62 12.54 -8.83
N ALA A 39 -5.57 12.88 -10.12
CA ALA A 39 -5.82 14.25 -10.59
C ALA A 39 -7.20 14.78 -10.17
N SER A 40 -8.23 13.94 -10.22
CA SER A 40 -9.59 14.32 -9.80
C SER A 40 -9.69 14.62 -8.31
N VAL A 41 -9.03 13.84 -7.45
CA VAL A 41 -9.00 14.09 -6.00
C VAL A 41 -8.29 15.40 -5.71
N LYS A 42 -7.16 15.66 -6.38
CA LYS A 42 -6.43 16.94 -6.25
C LYS A 42 -7.30 18.13 -6.67
N ALA A 43 -8.02 18.01 -7.79
CA ALA A 43 -8.81 19.11 -8.34
C ALA A 43 -10.12 19.36 -7.59
N TYR A 44 -10.83 18.31 -7.16
CA TYR A 44 -12.22 18.44 -6.69
C TYR A 44 -12.43 18.13 -5.21
N ARG A 45 -11.43 17.59 -4.52
CA ARG A 45 -11.50 17.27 -3.08
C ARG A 45 -10.44 17.98 -2.26
N ASN A 46 -9.87 19.07 -2.78
CA ASN A 46 -8.73 19.78 -2.17
C ASN A 46 -7.58 18.83 -1.78
N GLY A 47 -7.38 17.75 -2.56
CA GLY A 47 -6.36 16.75 -2.25
C GLY A 47 -6.73 15.80 -1.10
N PHE A 48 -7.99 15.72 -0.67
CA PHE A 48 -8.41 14.74 0.33
C PHE A 48 -8.88 13.43 -0.32
N ALA A 49 -8.01 12.42 -0.30
CA ALA A 49 -8.31 11.08 -0.76
C ALA A 49 -9.04 10.30 0.34
N VAL A 50 -10.16 9.65 -0.01
CA VAL A 50 -10.92 8.84 0.94
C VAL A 50 -10.26 7.45 1.03
N PRO A 51 -9.85 7.01 2.23
CA PRO A 51 -9.25 5.70 2.41
C PRO A 51 -10.26 4.58 2.17
N LYS A 52 -9.77 3.45 1.67
CA LYS A 52 -10.51 2.18 1.61
C LYS A 52 -9.80 1.16 2.48
N VAL A 53 -10.57 0.47 3.32
CA VAL A 53 -10.06 -0.54 4.24
C VAL A 53 -10.31 -1.92 3.67
N PHE A 54 -9.33 -2.81 3.84
CA PHE A 54 -9.33 -4.19 3.39
C PHE A 54 -8.86 -5.09 4.54
N PRO A 55 -9.51 -6.24 4.78
CA PRO A 55 -9.11 -7.19 5.83
C PRO A 55 -7.78 -7.89 5.54
N SER A 56 -7.29 -7.92 4.29
CA SER A 56 -6.04 -8.59 3.94
C SER A 56 -5.35 -8.00 2.70
N LEU A 57 -4.04 -8.26 2.56
CA LEU A 57 -3.29 -7.91 1.34
C LEU A 57 -3.85 -8.59 0.09
N LYS A 58 -4.38 -9.82 0.21
CA LYS A 58 -5.01 -10.52 -0.92
C LYS A 58 -6.19 -9.73 -1.50
N GLU A 59 -6.98 -9.07 -0.65
CA GLU A 59 -8.07 -8.21 -1.11
C GLU A 59 -7.58 -6.89 -1.71
N VAL A 60 -6.49 -6.33 -1.18
CA VAL A 60 -5.81 -5.19 -1.80
C VAL A 60 -5.38 -5.56 -3.23
N GLU A 61 -4.75 -6.72 -3.42
CA GLU A 61 -4.27 -7.18 -4.74
C GLU A 61 -5.40 -7.47 -5.74
N ALA A 62 -6.54 -7.95 -5.24
CA ALA A 62 -7.74 -8.16 -6.06
C ALA A 62 -8.28 -6.83 -6.60
N ASN A 63 -8.22 -5.76 -5.80
CA ASN A 63 -8.72 -4.43 -6.16
C ASN A 63 -7.68 -3.57 -6.90
N TYR A 64 -6.40 -3.76 -6.63
CA TYR A 64 -5.30 -2.95 -7.15
C TYR A 64 -4.26 -3.80 -7.87
N LYS A 65 -4.43 -3.95 -9.18
CA LYS A 65 -3.56 -4.79 -10.03
C LYS A 65 -2.08 -4.43 -9.98
N SER A 66 -1.72 -3.18 -9.66
CA SER A 66 -0.33 -2.72 -9.54
C SER A 66 0.37 -3.22 -8.28
N TRP A 67 -0.37 -3.80 -7.34
CA TRP A 67 0.11 -4.36 -6.09
C TRP A 67 0.14 -5.89 -6.08
N ARG A 68 -0.16 -6.56 -7.21
CA ARG A 68 -0.15 -8.03 -7.27
C ARG A 68 1.20 -8.62 -6.85
N GLY A 69 1.15 -9.67 -6.02
CA GLY A 69 2.33 -10.35 -5.48
C GLY A 69 3.01 -9.60 -4.35
N PHE A 70 2.43 -8.50 -3.87
CA PHE A 70 3.00 -7.72 -2.76
C PHE A 70 2.92 -8.46 -1.43
N SER A 71 1.91 -9.30 -1.22
CA SER A 71 1.82 -10.14 -0.01
C SER A 71 3.06 -11.02 0.17
N LEU A 72 3.57 -11.60 -0.92
CA LEU A 72 4.76 -12.44 -0.89
C LEU A 72 6.01 -11.66 -0.44
N ILE A 73 6.09 -10.38 -0.80
CA ILE A 73 7.21 -9.51 -0.40
C ILE A 73 7.10 -9.16 1.08
N VAL A 74 5.90 -8.75 1.54
CA VAL A 74 5.69 -8.34 2.94
C VAL A 74 5.91 -9.50 3.90
N ASP A 75 5.42 -10.69 3.58
CA ASP A 75 5.60 -11.88 4.43
C ASP A 75 7.10 -12.21 4.57
N SER A 76 7.85 -12.19 3.47
CA SER A 76 9.30 -12.41 3.49
C SER A 76 10.08 -11.34 4.27
N LEU A 77 9.66 -10.07 4.20
CA LEU A 77 10.26 -8.97 4.96
C LEU A 77 9.98 -9.12 6.46
N ALA A 78 8.77 -9.49 6.83
CA ALA A 78 8.39 -9.71 8.22
C ALA A 78 9.18 -10.87 8.85
N GLU A 79 9.36 -11.98 8.13
CA GLU A 79 10.21 -13.10 8.56
C GLU A 79 11.65 -12.64 8.80
N SER A 80 12.26 -11.91 7.86
CA SER A 80 13.64 -11.42 7.99
C SER A 80 13.86 -10.43 9.15
N TYR A 81 12.84 -9.61 9.47
CA TYR A 81 12.92 -8.68 10.60
C TYR A 81 12.89 -9.43 11.95
N ASN A 82 12.11 -10.51 12.04
CA ASN A 82 12.02 -11.30 13.26
C ASN A 82 13.26 -12.19 13.49
N GLU A 83 13.92 -12.66 12.42
CA GLU A 83 15.17 -13.44 12.52
C GLU A 83 16.38 -12.58 12.91
N GLY A 84 16.38 -11.28 12.61
CA GLY A 84 17.45 -10.35 12.98
C GLY A 84 17.43 -9.89 14.45
N VAL A 85 16.51 -10.41 15.27
CA VAL A 85 16.33 -10.08 16.69
C VAL A 85 16.57 -11.31 17.59
N ALA A 86 17.05 -12.42 17.03
CA ALA A 86 17.41 -13.64 17.75
C ALA A 86 18.89 -13.65 18.23
#